data_AF-A0A953XVH2-F1
#
_entry.id   AF-A0A953XVH2-F1
#
_cell.length_a   1.000
_cell.length_b   1.000
_cell.length_c   1.000
_cell.angle_alpha   90.00
_cell.angle_beta   90.00
_cell.angle_gamma   90.00
#
_symmetry.space_group_name_H-M   'P 1'
#
loop_
_entity.id
_entity.type
_entity.pdbx_description
1 polymer ?
#
loop_
_entity_poly.entity_id
_entity_poly.type
_entity_poly.pdbx_seq_one_letter_code
_entity_poly.pdbx_strand_id
1 'polypeptide(L)'
;MAKTSASKDASSEQERLEEEERLADEQVLEDLLEDTHGILKQAVDRAGPKRVARALDVSLSLVYKWTQPPRTKKNPGASGARNPLDKLVTIFHLSEDLEVVQFLCKIARGYYTANPALQSKAGHSFVTATVTALNDFADLMQMAEKSLTDDGVIDEDEAKKLRKNWDRLKGRLEHFIVSCEEGAYDLARDKDEEDTKPKKKRGRGEEE
;
A
#
# COMPACT_ATOMS: atom_id res chain seq x y z
N MET A 1 35.77 21.74 -19.22
CA MET A 1 34.61 21.27 -20.03
C MET A 1 33.96 19.98 -19.51
N ALA A 2 34.47 19.30 -18.46
CA ALA A 2 33.92 18.02 -17.98
C ALA A 2 32.77 18.09 -16.95
N LYS A 3 32.44 19.28 -16.40
CA LYS A 3 31.35 19.42 -15.42
C LYS A 3 29.95 19.53 -16.06
N THR A 4 29.87 19.86 -17.35
CA THR A 4 28.61 20.12 -18.04
C THR A 4 27.96 18.84 -18.61
N SER A 5 28.73 17.77 -18.83
CA SER A 5 28.20 16.48 -19.32
C SER A 5 27.54 15.67 -18.20
N ALA A 6 28.20 15.56 -17.03
CA ALA A 6 27.68 14.81 -15.88
C ALA A 6 26.37 15.38 -15.31
N SER A 7 26.17 16.70 -15.38
CA SER A 7 24.93 17.35 -14.94
C SER A 7 23.77 17.18 -15.92
N LYS A 8 24.05 16.89 -17.21
CA LYS A 8 23.03 16.61 -18.23
C LYS A 8 22.57 15.16 -18.18
N ASP A 9 23.51 14.23 -17.96
CA ASP A 9 23.20 12.81 -17.80
C ASP A 9 22.28 12.56 -16.60
N ALA A 10 22.59 13.15 -15.44
CA ALA A 10 21.77 13.00 -14.21
C ALA A 10 20.34 13.57 -14.34
N SER A 11 20.17 14.71 -15.04
CA SER A 11 18.84 15.26 -15.34
C SER A 11 18.04 14.34 -16.26
N SER A 12 18.70 13.73 -17.25
CA SER A 12 18.04 12.80 -18.17
C SER A 12 17.69 11.47 -17.50
N GLU A 13 18.46 11.01 -16.52
CA GLU A 13 18.16 9.82 -15.75
C GLU A 13 16.97 10.05 -14.79
N GLN A 14 16.91 11.21 -14.13
CA GLN A 14 15.78 11.58 -13.28
C GLN A 14 14.48 11.72 -14.08
N GLU A 15 14.52 12.41 -15.23
CA GLU A 15 13.36 12.55 -16.12
C GLU A 15 12.85 11.20 -16.63
N ARG A 16 13.75 10.25 -16.92
CA ARG A 16 13.40 8.89 -17.33
C ARG A 16 12.77 8.07 -16.21
N LEU A 17 13.28 8.19 -14.98
CA LEU A 17 12.71 7.51 -13.81
C LEU A 17 11.31 8.05 -13.48
N GLU A 18 11.13 9.37 -13.51
CA GLU A 18 9.82 10.00 -13.33
C GLU A 18 8.84 9.61 -14.43
N GLU A 19 9.30 9.48 -15.68
CA GLU A 19 8.46 9.00 -16.78
C GLU A 19 8.08 7.52 -16.62
N GLU A 20 9.02 6.68 -16.20
CA GLU A 20 8.77 5.26 -15.93
C GLU A 20 7.77 5.08 -14.77
N GLU A 21 7.90 5.87 -13.70
CA GLU A 21 6.97 5.87 -12.55
C GLU A 21 5.56 6.32 -12.97
N ARG A 22 5.43 7.41 -13.75
CA ARG A 22 4.13 7.85 -14.27
C ARG A 22 3.47 6.80 -15.16
N LEU A 23 4.24 6.12 -16.00
CA LEU A 23 3.72 5.05 -16.86
C LEU A 23 3.27 3.84 -16.05
N ALA A 24 3.99 3.51 -14.97
CA ALA A 24 3.58 2.45 -14.05
C ALA A 24 2.27 2.82 -13.34
N ASP A 25 2.14 4.04 -12.84
CA ASP A 25 0.92 4.54 -12.20
C ASP A 25 -0.29 4.56 -13.15
N GLU A 26 -0.09 4.98 -14.40
CA GLU A 26 -1.13 4.96 -15.43
C GLU A 26 -1.58 3.52 -15.74
N GLN A 27 -0.64 2.57 -15.81
CA GLN A 27 -0.98 1.16 -16.03
C GLN A 27 -1.76 0.57 -14.85
N VAL A 28 -1.35 0.86 -13.61
CA VAL A 28 -2.06 0.43 -12.40
C VAL A 28 -3.48 0.98 -12.37
N LEU A 29 -3.65 2.25 -12.75
CA LEU A 29 -4.97 2.87 -12.84
C LEU A 29 -5.86 2.20 -13.90
N GLU A 30 -5.31 1.91 -15.08
CA GLU A 30 -6.04 1.19 -16.14
C GLU A 30 -6.50 -0.19 -15.66
N ASP A 31 -5.63 -0.93 -14.99
CA ASP A 31 -5.94 -2.28 -14.50
C ASP A 31 -7.01 -2.24 -13.40
N LEU A 32 -6.93 -1.28 -12.47
CA LEU A 32 -7.97 -1.06 -11.45
C LEU A 32 -9.34 -0.74 -12.08
N LEU A 33 -9.37 0.07 -13.13
CA LEU A 33 -10.59 0.43 -13.86
C LEU A 33 -11.20 -0.75 -14.64
N GLU A 34 -10.40 -1.76 -14.99
CA GLU A 34 -10.90 -2.96 -15.66
C GLU A 34 -11.81 -3.77 -14.73
N ASP A 35 -11.49 -3.85 -13.45
CA ASP A 35 -12.19 -4.70 -12.47
C ASP A 35 -13.38 -4.03 -11.75
N THR A 36 -13.53 -2.71 -11.84
CA THR A 36 -14.57 -1.96 -11.10
C THR A 36 -15.99 -2.45 -11.35
N HIS A 37 -16.29 -2.81 -12.60
CA HIS A 37 -17.62 -3.29 -12.99
C HIS A 37 -17.99 -4.60 -12.28
N GLY A 38 -17.01 -5.48 -12.04
CA GLY A 38 -17.18 -6.74 -11.33
C GLY A 38 -17.44 -6.52 -9.84
N ILE A 39 -16.66 -5.63 -9.21
CA ILE A 39 -16.86 -5.22 -7.80
C ILE A 39 -18.25 -4.63 -7.62
N LEU A 40 -18.63 -3.70 -8.50
CA LEU A 40 -19.93 -3.04 -8.44
C LEU A 40 -21.07 -4.04 -8.70
N LYS A 41 -20.91 -4.98 -9.63
CA LYS A 41 -21.88 -6.04 -9.88
C LYS A 41 -22.20 -6.83 -8.62
N GLN A 42 -21.19 -7.27 -7.88
CA GLN A 42 -21.38 -8.01 -6.63
C GLN A 42 -22.16 -7.20 -5.60
N ALA A 43 -21.83 -5.91 -5.43
CA ALA A 43 -22.53 -5.02 -4.50
C ALA A 43 -23.99 -4.78 -4.90
N VAL A 44 -24.23 -4.52 -6.19
CA VAL A 44 -25.57 -4.30 -6.76
C VAL A 44 -26.44 -5.55 -6.66
N ASP A 45 -25.89 -6.72 -6.96
CA ASP A 45 -26.60 -8.01 -6.86
C ASP A 45 -27.04 -8.29 -5.41
N ARG A 46 -26.16 -8.03 -4.42
CA ARG A 46 -26.49 -8.16 -2.98
C ARG A 46 -27.56 -7.18 -2.53
N ALA A 47 -27.49 -5.93 -2.97
CA ALA A 47 -28.46 -4.90 -2.59
C ALA A 47 -29.82 -5.05 -3.33
N GLY A 48 -29.81 -5.67 -4.51
CA GLY A 48 -30.94 -5.74 -5.42
C GLY A 48 -30.93 -4.58 -6.42
N PRO A 49 -30.77 -4.83 -7.74
CA PRO A 49 -30.62 -3.79 -8.76
C PRO A 49 -31.73 -2.73 -8.77
N LYS A 50 -32.98 -3.13 -8.54
CA LYS A 50 -34.14 -2.21 -8.46
C LYS A 50 -34.06 -1.25 -7.28
N ARG A 51 -33.56 -1.73 -6.13
CA ARG A 51 -33.39 -0.89 -4.93
C ARG A 51 -32.31 0.15 -5.17
N VAL A 52 -31.19 -0.28 -5.75
CA VAL A 52 -30.08 0.62 -6.12
C VAL A 52 -30.54 1.68 -7.11
N ALA A 53 -31.22 1.28 -8.19
CA ALA A 53 -31.74 2.20 -9.20
C ALA A 53 -32.64 3.29 -8.59
N ARG A 54 -33.59 2.88 -7.72
CA ARG A 54 -34.48 3.80 -7.02
C ARG A 54 -33.75 4.73 -6.04
N ALA A 55 -32.79 4.21 -5.28
CA ALA A 55 -32.06 4.98 -4.28
C ALA A 55 -31.14 6.04 -4.91
N LEU A 56 -30.58 5.74 -6.09
CA LEU A 56 -29.70 6.64 -6.83
C LEU A 56 -30.43 7.51 -7.86
N ASP A 57 -31.76 7.39 -7.96
CA ASP A 57 -32.60 8.07 -8.95
C ASP A 57 -32.12 7.89 -10.41
N VAL A 58 -31.86 6.64 -10.78
CA VAL A 58 -31.42 6.26 -12.14
C VAL A 58 -32.24 5.11 -12.70
N SER A 59 -32.19 4.94 -14.02
CA SER A 59 -32.86 3.80 -14.67
C SER A 59 -32.23 2.46 -14.29
N LEU A 60 -33.05 1.43 -14.16
CA LEU A 60 -32.59 0.05 -13.94
C LEU A 60 -31.64 -0.43 -15.05
N SER A 61 -31.90 -0.03 -16.30
CA SER A 61 -31.04 -0.34 -17.44
C SER A 61 -29.63 0.26 -17.30
N LEU A 62 -29.51 1.47 -16.73
CA LEU A 62 -28.21 2.08 -16.47
C LEU A 62 -27.45 1.31 -15.37
N VAL A 63 -28.14 0.88 -14.31
CA VAL A 63 -27.54 0.04 -13.26
C VAL A 63 -26.96 -1.24 -13.85
N TYR A 64 -27.68 -1.94 -14.73
CA TYR A 64 -27.13 -3.13 -15.41
C TYR A 64 -25.94 -2.80 -16.32
N LYS A 65 -25.99 -1.67 -17.04
CA LYS A 65 -24.85 -1.22 -17.87
C LYS A 65 -23.60 -0.92 -17.03
N TRP A 66 -23.74 -0.44 -15.79
CA TRP A 66 -22.60 -0.22 -14.88
C TRP A 66 -21.92 -1.51 -14.42
N THR A 67 -22.65 -2.63 -14.46
CA THR A 67 -22.14 -3.95 -14.04
C THR A 67 -21.52 -4.76 -15.17
N GLN A 68 -21.39 -4.16 -16.35
CA GLN A 68 -20.78 -4.76 -17.55
C GLN A 68 -19.40 -4.13 -17.80
N PRO A 69 -18.47 -4.86 -18.45
CA PRO A 69 -17.18 -4.32 -18.81
C PRO A 69 -17.32 -2.97 -19.55
N PRO A 70 -16.64 -1.90 -19.10
CA PRO A 70 -16.71 -0.61 -19.77
C PRO A 70 -15.94 -0.65 -21.09
N ARG A 71 -16.27 0.28 -21.99
CA ARG A 71 -15.54 0.42 -23.24
C ARG A 71 -14.15 1.00 -22.98
N THR A 72 -13.10 0.23 -23.27
CA THR A 72 -11.69 0.62 -23.10
C THR A 72 -10.93 0.56 -24.42
N LYS A 73 -9.68 1.03 -24.46
CA LYS A 73 -8.79 0.87 -25.63
C LYS A 73 -8.57 -0.62 -25.95
N LYS A 74 -8.42 -1.45 -24.92
CA LYS A 74 -8.24 -2.91 -25.01
C LYS A 74 -9.54 -3.63 -25.42
N ASN A 75 -10.71 -3.11 -25.00
CA ASN A 75 -12.02 -3.69 -25.32
C ASN A 75 -13.01 -2.65 -25.90
N PRO A 76 -12.85 -2.28 -27.19
CA PRO A 76 -13.68 -1.26 -27.84
C PRO A 76 -15.12 -1.74 -28.12
N GLY A 77 -15.39 -3.05 -28.08
CA GLY A 77 -16.71 -3.63 -28.32
C GLY A 77 -17.62 -3.69 -27.08
N ALA A 78 -17.10 -3.34 -25.91
CA ALA A 78 -17.85 -3.47 -24.67
C ALA A 78 -19.01 -2.45 -24.56
N SER A 79 -20.14 -2.90 -24.01
CA SER A 79 -21.37 -2.12 -23.88
C SER A 79 -21.55 -1.45 -22.52
N GLY A 80 -20.62 -1.68 -21.58
CA GLY A 80 -20.69 -1.12 -20.24
C GLY A 80 -20.57 0.40 -20.24
N ALA A 81 -21.29 1.03 -19.33
CA ALA A 81 -21.20 2.47 -19.09
C ALA A 81 -20.24 2.75 -17.95
N ARG A 82 -19.53 3.90 -17.98
CA ARG A 82 -18.75 4.35 -16.81
C ARG A 82 -19.62 4.35 -15.58
N ASN A 83 -19.16 3.64 -14.56
CA ASN A 83 -19.89 3.40 -13.34
C ASN A 83 -19.48 4.39 -12.24
N PRO A 84 -20.22 4.47 -11.12
CA PRO A 84 -19.89 5.39 -10.04
C PRO A 84 -18.52 5.15 -9.40
N LEU A 85 -18.04 3.90 -9.35
CA LEU A 85 -16.73 3.58 -8.81
C LEU A 85 -15.62 4.12 -9.72
N ASP A 86 -15.77 4.01 -11.05
CA ASP A 86 -14.84 4.62 -12.02
C ASP A 86 -14.68 6.13 -11.80
N LYS A 87 -15.80 6.80 -11.49
CA LYS A 87 -15.81 8.25 -11.24
C LYS A 87 -15.05 8.58 -9.96
N LEU A 88 -15.25 7.82 -8.89
CA LEU A 88 -14.54 8.02 -7.63
C LEU A 88 -13.03 7.77 -7.78
N VAL A 89 -12.65 6.71 -8.50
CA VAL A 89 -11.24 6.41 -8.83
C VAL A 89 -10.64 7.57 -9.63
N THR A 90 -11.35 8.07 -10.64
CA THR A 90 -10.88 9.23 -11.45
C THR A 90 -10.72 10.48 -10.59
N ILE A 91 -11.68 10.77 -9.69
CA ILE A 91 -11.61 11.92 -8.78
C ILE A 91 -10.39 11.79 -7.87
N PHE A 92 -10.22 10.62 -7.25
CA PHE A 92 -9.09 10.37 -6.35
C PHE A 92 -7.76 10.54 -7.08
N HIS A 93 -7.61 9.96 -8.28
CA HIS A 93 -6.37 10.08 -9.06
C HIS A 93 -6.04 11.52 -9.45
N LEU A 94 -7.04 12.34 -9.79
CA LEU A 94 -6.82 13.75 -10.17
C LEU A 94 -6.60 14.68 -8.97
N SER A 95 -7.11 14.32 -7.79
CA SER A 95 -7.05 15.17 -6.60
C SER A 95 -5.96 14.76 -5.62
N GLU A 96 -5.54 13.49 -5.65
CA GLU A 96 -4.69 12.85 -4.65
C GLU A 96 -5.18 13.04 -3.21
N ASP A 97 -6.47 13.36 -3.04
CA ASP A 97 -7.06 13.66 -1.74
C ASP A 97 -7.49 12.36 -1.04
N LEU A 98 -6.67 11.93 -0.08
CA LEU A 98 -6.95 10.74 0.74
C LEU A 98 -8.24 10.84 1.56
N GLU A 99 -8.78 12.03 1.81
CA GLU A 99 -10.02 12.17 2.61
C GLU A 99 -11.21 11.51 1.91
N VAL A 100 -11.21 11.43 0.57
CA VAL A 100 -12.25 10.70 -0.19
C VAL A 100 -12.27 9.21 0.17
N VAL A 101 -11.09 8.59 0.20
CA VAL A 101 -10.93 7.16 0.57
C VAL A 101 -11.26 6.97 2.04
N GLN A 102 -10.74 7.87 2.90
CA GLN A 102 -10.96 7.84 4.33
C GLN A 102 -12.46 7.95 4.69
N PHE A 103 -13.21 8.79 3.98
CA PHE A 103 -14.64 8.95 4.14
C PHE A 103 -15.40 7.66 3.82
N LEU A 104 -15.07 6.98 2.72
CA LEU A 104 -15.68 5.68 2.37
C LEU A 104 -15.39 4.62 3.45
N CYS A 105 -14.16 4.57 3.97
CA CYS A 105 -13.81 3.67 5.07
C CYS A 105 -14.61 3.97 6.35
N LYS A 106 -14.82 5.24 6.70
CA LYS A 106 -15.62 5.63 7.88
C LYS A 106 -17.05 5.08 7.82
N ILE A 107 -17.67 5.04 6.64
CA ILE A 107 -19.02 4.43 6.45
C ILE A 107 -19.01 2.94 6.84
N ALA A 108 -17.93 2.23 6.54
CA ALA A 108 -17.74 0.83 6.91
C ALA A 108 -17.22 0.64 8.35
N ARG A 109 -17.15 1.71 9.17
CA ARG A 109 -16.50 1.73 10.49
C ARG A 109 -15.02 1.30 10.44
N GLY A 110 -14.39 1.49 9.29
CA GLY A 110 -12.97 1.22 9.05
C GLY A 110 -12.14 2.51 9.00
N TYR A 111 -10.85 2.33 8.70
CA TYR A 111 -9.89 3.42 8.50
C TYR A 111 -8.89 2.98 7.43
N TYR A 112 -8.58 3.87 6.47
CA TYR A 112 -7.57 3.58 5.47
C TYR A 112 -6.18 3.90 6.03
N THR A 113 -5.30 2.91 6.07
CA THR A 113 -3.89 3.10 6.41
C THR A 113 -3.10 2.79 5.15
N ALA A 114 -2.40 3.79 4.63
CA ALA A 114 -1.53 3.57 3.48
C ALA A 114 -0.48 2.51 3.83
N ASN A 115 -0.19 1.64 2.87
CA ASN A 115 0.95 0.74 2.97
C ASN A 115 2.20 1.62 3.05
N PRO A 116 3.17 1.31 3.93
CA PRO A 116 4.39 2.08 3.99
C PRO A 116 5.14 1.92 2.66
N ALA A 117 5.82 2.99 2.24
CA ALA A 117 6.69 2.93 1.06
C ALA A 117 7.66 1.76 1.23
N LEU A 118 7.81 0.96 0.17
CA LEU A 118 8.81 -0.11 0.13
C LEU A 118 10.16 0.49 0.50
N GLN A 119 10.67 0.17 1.69
CA GLN A 119 12.07 0.47 1.99
C GLN A 119 12.88 -0.42 1.06
N SER A 120 13.83 0.16 0.34
CA SER A 120 14.74 -0.58 -0.55
C SER A 120 15.21 -1.86 0.13
N LYS A 121 15.41 -2.93 -0.65
CA LYS A 121 15.90 -4.28 -0.26
C LYS A 121 17.22 -4.28 0.55
N ALA A 122 17.30 -3.53 1.64
CA ALA A 122 18.33 -3.66 2.64
C ALA A 122 18.06 -5.02 3.29
N GLY A 123 19.05 -5.92 3.21
CA GLY A 123 19.00 -7.31 3.68
C GLY A 123 18.67 -7.42 5.17
N HIS A 124 17.41 -7.19 5.51
CA HIS A 124 16.88 -7.41 6.83
C HIS A 124 16.51 -8.89 6.92
N SER A 125 17.20 -9.61 7.80
CA SER A 125 16.86 -11.00 8.10
C SER A 125 15.38 -11.12 8.48
N PHE A 126 14.70 -12.14 7.96
CA PHE A 126 13.33 -12.50 8.32
C PHE A 126 13.12 -12.56 9.84
N VAL A 127 14.12 -13.11 10.55
CA VAL A 127 14.08 -13.24 12.01
C VAL A 127 14.08 -11.87 12.67
N THR A 128 14.92 -10.94 12.20
CA THR A 128 14.97 -9.57 12.71
C THR A 128 13.66 -8.83 12.46
N ALA A 129 13.08 -8.97 11.27
CA ALA A 129 11.79 -8.35 10.96
C ALA A 129 10.66 -8.89 11.86
N THR A 130 10.63 -10.21 12.09
CA THR A 130 9.68 -10.86 12.99
C THR A 130 9.81 -10.38 14.43
N VAL A 131 11.04 -10.36 14.98
CA VAL A 131 11.30 -9.89 16.35
C VAL A 131 10.93 -8.42 16.51
N THR A 132 11.23 -7.60 15.50
CA THR A 132 10.88 -6.17 15.50
C THR A 132 9.36 -5.98 15.56
N ALA A 133 8.61 -6.70 14.73
CA ALA A 133 7.15 -6.65 14.75
C ALA A 133 6.54 -7.08 16.09
N LEU A 134 7.09 -8.13 16.72
CA LEU A 134 6.67 -8.57 18.05
C LEU A 134 6.96 -7.52 19.13
N ASN A 135 8.14 -6.91 19.09
CA ASN A 135 8.50 -5.83 20.03
C ASN A 135 7.60 -4.62 19.85
N ASP A 136 7.29 -4.24 18.62
CA ASP A 136 6.39 -3.13 18.34
C ASP A 136 4.97 -3.36 18.86
N PHE A 137 4.49 -4.60 18.81
CA PHE A 137 3.22 -4.99 19.42
C PHE A 137 3.29 -4.92 20.95
N ALA A 138 4.38 -5.43 21.54
CA ALA A 138 4.60 -5.35 22.98
C ALA A 138 4.67 -3.90 23.48
N ASP A 139 5.33 -3.00 22.74
CA ASP A 139 5.41 -1.58 23.06
C ASP A 139 4.04 -0.90 23.01
N LEU A 140 3.19 -1.25 22.04
CA LEU A 140 1.81 -0.76 21.98
C LEU A 140 0.99 -1.20 23.20
N MET A 141 1.14 -2.45 23.63
CA MET A 141 0.45 -2.96 24.81
C MET A 141 0.94 -2.28 26.09
N GLN A 142 2.25 -2.11 26.25
CA GLN A 142 2.83 -1.37 27.38
C GLN A 142 2.36 0.08 27.41
N MET A 143 2.22 0.72 26.24
CA MET A 143 1.67 2.07 26.15
C MET A 143 0.21 2.12 26.64
N ALA A 144 -0.62 1.16 26.24
CA ALA A 144 -2.01 1.09 26.67
C ALA A 144 -2.14 0.82 28.19
N GLU A 145 -1.31 -0.09 28.70
CA GLU A 145 -1.22 -0.37 30.15
C GLU A 145 -0.78 0.87 30.92
N LYS A 146 0.26 1.56 30.44
CA LYS A 146 0.76 2.78 31.10
C LYS A 146 -0.29 3.88 31.12
N SER A 147 -1.00 4.11 30.02
CA SER A 147 -2.10 5.08 29.97
C SER A 147 -3.17 4.74 31.00
N LEU A 148 -3.60 3.48 31.08
CA LEU A 148 -4.60 3.07 32.06
C LEU A 148 -4.12 3.14 33.52
N THR A 149 -2.85 2.83 33.79
CA THR A 149 -2.32 2.73 35.15
C THR A 149 -1.88 4.07 35.75
N ASP A 150 -1.73 5.12 34.93
CA ASP A 150 -1.33 6.46 35.39
C ASP A 150 -2.48 7.14 36.17
N ASP A 151 -3.67 7.24 35.58
CA ASP A 151 -4.82 7.93 36.18
C ASP A 151 -6.12 7.08 36.24
N GLY A 152 -6.06 5.81 35.83
CA GLY A 152 -7.19 4.89 35.87
C GLY A 152 -8.14 4.98 34.66
N VAL A 153 -7.85 5.83 33.68
CA VAL A 153 -8.66 6.00 32.46
C VAL A 153 -7.75 6.13 31.24
N ILE A 154 -8.30 5.92 30.04
CA ILE A 154 -7.60 6.28 28.81
C ILE A 154 -8.33 7.49 28.26
N ASP A 155 -7.68 8.65 28.29
CA ASP A 155 -8.28 9.90 27.80
C ASP A 155 -8.30 9.98 26.27
N GLU A 156 -8.88 11.06 25.73
CA GLU A 156 -9.01 11.22 24.28
C GLU A 156 -7.66 11.38 23.57
N ASP A 157 -6.69 12.04 24.21
CA ASP A 157 -5.36 12.27 23.64
C ASP A 157 -4.50 11.00 23.69
N GLU A 158 -4.64 10.21 24.75
CA GLU A 158 -4.03 8.88 24.86
C GLU A 158 -4.65 7.90 23.86
N ALA A 159 -5.97 7.89 23.72
CA ALA A 159 -6.65 7.10 22.70
C ALA A 159 -6.17 7.47 21.29
N LYS A 160 -5.98 8.76 21.00
CA LYS A 160 -5.39 9.22 19.73
C LYS A 160 -3.95 8.73 19.56
N LYS A 161 -3.12 8.79 20.60
CA LYS A 161 -1.73 8.28 20.53
C LYS A 161 -1.68 6.76 20.32
N LEU A 162 -2.54 6.00 20.99
CA LEU A 162 -2.68 4.56 20.79
C LEU A 162 -3.12 4.24 19.36
N ARG A 163 -4.10 4.99 18.84
CA ARG A 163 -4.56 4.86 17.45
C ARG A 163 -3.42 5.09 16.46
N LYS A 164 -2.64 6.16 16.65
CA LYS A 164 -1.49 6.48 15.79
C LYS A 164 -0.43 5.38 15.81
N ASN A 165 -0.12 4.81 16.97
CA ASN A 165 0.84 3.71 17.08
C ASN A 165 0.32 2.42 16.46
N TRP A 166 -0.97 2.11 16.65
CA TRP A 166 -1.64 0.98 15.99
C TRP A 166 -1.60 1.10 14.47
N ASP A 167 -1.88 2.29 13.92
CA ASP A 167 -1.83 2.52 12.48
C ASP A 167 -0.41 2.33 11.92
N ARG A 168 0.62 2.79 12.65
CA ARG A 168 2.03 2.54 12.30
C ARG A 168 2.39 1.05 12.35
N LEU A 169 1.91 0.32 13.35
CA LEU A 169 2.14 -1.12 13.47
C LEU A 169 1.50 -1.90 12.32
N LYS A 170 0.25 -1.60 11.97
CA LYS A 170 -0.42 -2.20 10.79
C LYS A 170 0.40 -2.00 9.52
N GLY A 171 0.86 -0.78 9.26
CA GLY A 171 1.69 -0.50 8.09
C GLY A 171 2.97 -1.34 8.07
N ARG A 172 3.69 -1.44 9.19
CA ARG A 172 4.90 -2.26 9.27
C ARG A 172 4.65 -3.76 9.08
N LEU A 173 3.54 -4.28 9.62
CA LEU A 173 3.15 -5.67 9.41
C LEU A 173 2.77 -5.93 7.95
N GLU A 174 2.07 -5.00 7.30
CA GLU A 174 1.74 -5.10 5.88
C GLU A 174 3.01 -5.16 5.03
N HIS A 175 3.99 -4.29 5.32
CA HIS A 175 5.29 -4.33 4.64
C HIS A 175 6.01 -5.68 4.79
N PHE A 176 5.95 -6.26 5.99
CA PHE A 176 6.52 -7.57 6.25
C PHE A 176 5.84 -8.66 5.40
N ILE A 177 4.51 -8.60 5.22
CA ILE A 177 3.77 -9.53 4.36
C ILE A 177 4.13 -9.32 2.89
N VAL A 178 4.10 -8.08 2.39
CA VAL A 178 4.50 -7.75 1.01
C VAL A 178 5.93 -8.24 0.74
N SER A 179 6.86 -8.05 1.68
CA SER A 179 8.23 -8.55 1.57
C SER A 179 8.31 -10.08 1.51
N CYS A 180 7.41 -10.79 2.18
CA CYS A 180 7.27 -12.24 2.04
C CYS A 180 6.75 -12.63 0.65
N GLU A 181 5.72 -11.94 0.14
CA GLU A 181 5.10 -12.20 -1.17
C GLU A 181 6.07 -11.95 -2.33
N GLU A 182 6.92 -10.92 -2.20
CA GLU A 182 7.96 -10.58 -3.19
C GLU A 182 9.21 -11.48 -3.09
N GLY A 183 9.28 -12.39 -2.11
CA GLY A 183 10.45 -13.24 -1.90
C GLY A 183 11.69 -12.47 -1.44
N ALA A 184 11.53 -11.35 -0.75
CA ALA A 184 12.64 -10.54 -0.24
C ALA A 184 13.47 -11.28 0.82
N TYR A 185 12.85 -12.21 1.56
CA TYR A 185 13.50 -13.05 2.56
C TYR A 185 14.00 -14.36 1.94
N ASP A 186 15.07 -14.28 1.16
CA ASP A 186 15.70 -15.45 0.54
C ASP A 186 16.87 -15.96 1.40
N LEU A 187 16.63 -17.07 2.11
CA LEU A 187 17.64 -17.75 2.94
C LEU A 187 18.82 -18.31 2.12
N ALA A 188 18.70 -18.44 0.80
CA ALA A 188 19.82 -18.83 -0.06
C ALA A 188 20.78 -17.66 -0.31
N ARG A 189 20.25 -16.44 -0.49
CA ARG A 189 21.05 -15.22 -0.66
C ARG A 189 21.79 -14.79 0.61
N ASP A 190 21.17 -14.98 1.78
CA ASP A 190 21.80 -14.67 3.08
C ASP A 190 23.07 -15.51 3.32
N LYS A 191 23.19 -16.71 2.73
CA LYS A 191 24.38 -17.56 2.86
C LYS A 191 25.56 -17.10 2.00
N ASP A 192 25.29 -16.48 0.85
CA ASP A 192 26.34 -15.99 -0.06
C ASP A 192 27.01 -14.69 0.46
N GLU A 193 26.27 -13.87 1.23
CA GLU A 193 26.82 -12.68 1.90
C GLU A 193 27.64 -13.00 3.15
N GLU A 194 27.34 -14.12 3.84
CA GLU A 194 28.11 -14.54 5.02
C GLU A 194 29.48 -15.13 4.64
N ASP A 195 29.58 -15.81 3.48
CA ASP A 195 30.82 -16.43 2.99
C ASP A 195 31.78 -15.44 2.29
N THR A 196 31.31 -14.23 1.96
CA THR A 196 32.12 -13.17 1.34
C THR A 196 32.79 -12.22 2.34
N LYS A 197 32.51 -12.33 3.65
CA LYS A 197 33.24 -11.57 4.67
C LYS A 197 34.64 -12.19 4.89
N PRO A 198 35.74 -11.44 4.65
CA PRO A 198 37.09 -11.99 4.78
C PRO A 198 37.37 -12.39 6.24
N LYS A 199 37.61 -13.69 6.46
CA LYS A 199 38.08 -14.23 7.75
C LYS A 199 39.38 -13.54 8.14
N LYS A 200 39.29 -12.63 9.12
CA LYS A 200 40.42 -11.90 9.70
C LYS A 200 41.41 -12.91 10.30
N LYS A 201 42.51 -13.20 9.57
CA LYS A 201 43.63 -14.03 10.04
C LYS A 201 44.13 -13.46 11.38
N ARG A 202 43.89 -14.17 12.48
CA ARG A 202 44.59 -13.92 13.75
C ARG A 202 46.03 -14.38 13.54
N GLY A 203 46.93 -13.42 13.37
CA GLY A 203 48.37 -13.64 13.34
C GLY A 203 48.82 -14.24 14.67
N ARG A 204 49.48 -15.39 14.60
CA ARG A 204 50.25 -16.00 15.67
C ARG A 204 51.56 -15.22 15.76
N GLY A 205 51.67 -14.33 16.73
CA GLY A 205 52.93 -13.70 17.09
C GLY A 205 53.77 -14.68 17.89
N GLU A 206 54.90 -15.07 17.32
CA GLU A 206 56.11 -15.45 18.06
C GLU A 206 56.67 -14.16 18.68
N GLU A 207 57.12 -14.22 19.94
CA GLU A 207 58.27 -13.44 20.39
C GLU A 207 58.87 -14.10 21.65
N GLU A 208 60.20 -14.03 21.66
CA GLU A 208 61.20 -14.68 22.52
C GLU A 208 61.16 -14.29 24.01
#